data_AF-A0A1F5Z3S8-F1
#
_entry.id   AF-A0A1F5Z3S8-F1
#
_cell.length_a   1.000
_cell.length_b   1.000
_cell.length_c   1.000
_cell.angle_alpha   90.00
_cell.angle_beta   90.00
_cell.angle_gamma   90.00
#
_symmetry.space_group_name_H-M   'P 1'
#
loop_
_entity.id
_entity.type
_entity.pdbx_description
1 polymer ?
#
loop_
_entity_poly.entity_id
_entity_poly.type
_entity_poly.pdbx_seq_one_letter_code
_entity_poly.pdbx_strand_id
1 'polypeptide(L)'
;MSKLNIMLLAQVDIKNEFQPAKNTDFQTLGGVISAFLPKILLVAGIIFFIMTVLAGVGMIAGAGSSDAQSKEKARSFLTYSIIGLVIIFTSYWIVQIISFTTFNSLKNLLK
;
A
#
# COMPACT_ATOMS: atom_id res chain seq x y z
N MET A 1 1.84 56.01 -18.14
CA MET A 1 2.24 55.70 -16.75
C MET A 1 1.46 54.48 -16.29
N SER A 2 2.07 53.30 -16.42
CA SER A 2 1.55 52.05 -15.84
C SER A 2 1.78 52.11 -14.33
N LYS A 3 0.70 52.09 -13.53
CA LYS A 3 0.84 51.87 -12.09
C LYS A 3 1.31 50.44 -11.92
N LEU A 4 2.62 50.27 -11.73
CA LEU A 4 3.21 49.00 -11.38
C LEU A 4 2.56 48.55 -10.07
N ASN A 5 1.84 47.43 -10.14
CA ASN A 5 1.07 46.88 -9.05
C ASN A 5 2.04 46.22 -8.05
N ILE A 6 2.71 47.04 -7.22
CA ILE A 6 3.74 46.61 -6.25
C ILE A 6 3.19 45.54 -5.30
N MET A 7 1.86 45.52 -5.07
CA MET A 7 1.19 44.49 -4.27
C MET A 7 1.26 43.07 -4.89
N LEU A 8 1.41 42.94 -6.21
CA LEU A 8 1.47 41.64 -6.88
C LEU A 8 2.86 40.97 -6.75
N LEU A 9 3.92 41.76 -6.59
CA LEU A 9 5.30 41.25 -6.43
C LEU A 9 5.64 40.94 -4.96
N ALA A 10 4.83 41.40 -4.00
CA ALA A 10 5.01 41.13 -2.58
C ALA A 10 4.24 39.89 -2.08
N GLN A 11 3.46 39.23 -2.95
CA GLN A 11 2.78 37.99 -2.59
C GLN A 11 3.79 36.85 -2.56
N VAL A 12 4.39 36.64 -1.39
CA VAL A 12 5.23 35.47 -1.12
C VAL A 12 4.31 34.27 -0.97
N ASP A 13 4.43 33.32 -1.90
CA ASP A 13 3.70 32.06 -1.83
C ASP A 13 4.34 31.18 -0.74
N ILE A 14 3.75 31.23 0.46
CA ILE A 14 4.29 30.61 1.68
C ILE A 14 4.55 29.11 1.49
N LYS A 15 3.80 28.44 0.60
CA LYS A 15 3.97 27.01 0.29
C LYS A 15 5.27 26.69 -0.45
N ASN A 16 5.82 27.63 -1.21
CA ASN A 16 7.02 27.42 -2.02
C ASN A 16 8.30 27.88 -1.30
N GLU A 17 8.22 28.93 -0.49
CA GLU A 17 9.37 29.47 0.25
C GLU A 17 9.63 28.77 1.60
N PHE A 18 8.59 28.21 2.24
CA PHE A 18 8.74 27.50 3.52
C PHE A 18 8.59 25.99 3.32
N GLN A 19 9.72 25.27 3.40
CA GLN A 19 9.75 23.81 3.24
C GLN A 19 8.76 23.03 4.14
N PRO A 20 8.52 23.41 5.41
CA PRO A 20 7.52 22.75 6.23
C PRO A 20 6.07 22.97 5.74
N ALA A 21 5.79 24.09 5.08
CA ALA A 21 4.47 24.41 4.52
C ALA A 21 4.19 23.68 3.20
N LYS A 22 5.23 23.13 2.56
CA LYS A 22 5.13 22.30 1.36
C LYS A 22 4.62 20.88 1.65
N ASN A 23 4.71 20.43 2.90
CA ASN A 23 4.27 19.10 3.32
C ASN A 23 2.74 19.05 3.40
N THR A 24 2.10 18.84 2.26
CA THR A 24 0.63 18.64 2.15
C THR A 24 0.18 17.30 2.71
N ASP A 25 1.12 16.39 2.99
CA ASP A 25 0.89 15.04 3.49
C ASP A 25 0.06 15.03 4.78
N PHE A 26 0.13 16.08 5.61
CA PHE A 26 -0.62 16.12 6.87
C PHE A 26 -1.85 17.04 6.82
N GLN A 27 -2.15 17.67 5.69
CA GLN A 27 -3.27 18.61 5.58
C GLN A 27 -4.60 17.94 5.28
N THR A 28 -4.58 16.71 4.76
CA THR A 28 -5.79 15.95 4.44
C THR A 28 -5.70 14.57 5.05
N LEU A 29 -6.86 14.00 5.40
CA LEU A 29 -6.94 12.61 5.86
C LEU A 29 -6.33 11.64 4.83
N GLY A 30 -6.55 11.90 3.54
CA GLY A 30 -5.95 11.12 2.45
C GLY A 30 -4.43 11.23 2.37
N GLY A 31 -3.86 12.42 2.64
CA GLY A 31 -2.41 12.63 2.71
C GLY A 31 -1.78 11.82 3.85
N VAL A 32 -2.40 11.84 5.03
CA VAL A 32 -1.88 11.13 6.21
C VAL A 32 -1.85 9.64 5.93
N ILE A 33 -2.96 9.10 5.40
CA ILE A 33 -3.04 7.71 5.00
C ILE A 33 -1.97 7.40 3.95
N SER A 34 -1.83 8.22 2.91
CA SER A 34 -0.85 7.99 1.84
C SER A 34 0.61 8.05 2.30
N ALA A 35 0.91 8.82 3.34
CA ALA A 35 2.24 8.91 3.92
C ALA A 35 2.63 7.67 4.75
N PHE A 36 1.67 7.09 5.49
CA PHE A 36 1.90 5.94 6.36
C PHE A 36 1.65 4.59 5.69
N LEU A 37 0.67 4.52 4.79
CA LEU A 37 0.25 3.30 4.10
C LEU A 37 1.42 2.53 3.46
N PRO A 38 2.31 3.12 2.65
CA PRO A 38 3.42 2.37 2.05
C PRO A 38 4.41 1.83 3.10
N LYS A 39 4.64 2.58 4.18
CA LYS A 39 5.53 2.12 5.28
C LYS A 39 4.92 0.94 6.03
N ILE A 40 3.63 1.02 6.33
CA ILE A 40 2.89 -0.06 7.02
C ILE A 40 2.81 -1.30 6.11
N LEU A 41 2.52 -1.13 4.82
CA LEU A 41 2.47 -2.23 3.87
C LEU A 41 3.84 -2.91 3.71
N LEU A 42 4.95 -2.16 3.73
CA LEU A 42 6.30 -2.72 3.70
C LEU A 42 6.56 -3.59 4.94
N VAL A 43 6.30 -3.06 6.14
CA VAL A 43 6.50 -3.80 7.40
C VAL A 43 5.57 -5.02 7.47
N ALA A 44 4.29 -4.85 7.11
CA ALA A 44 3.33 -5.93 7.06
C ALA A 44 3.75 -7.02 6.06
N GLY A 45 4.28 -6.65 4.89
CA GLY A 45 4.80 -7.58 3.89
C GLY A 45 5.96 -8.43 4.42
N ILE A 46 6.90 -7.82 5.16
CA ILE A 46 8.03 -8.53 5.78
C ILE A 46 7.54 -9.51 6.84
N ILE A 47 6.66 -9.06 7.75
CA ILE A 47 6.09 -9.90 8.81
C ILE A 47 5.30 -11.06 8.20
N PHE A 48 4.45 -10.77 7.22
CA PHE A 48 3.66 -11.75 6.50
C PHE A 48 4.56 -12.81 5.86
N PHE A 49 5.62 -12.38 5.17
CA PHE A 49 6.57 -13.29 4.53
C PHE A 49 7.23 -14.25 5.54
N ILE A 50 7.74 -13.72 6.67
CA ILE A 50 8.38 -14.54 7.71
C ILE A 50 7.37 -15.54 8.30
N MET A 51 6.15 -15.10 8.61
CA MET A 51 5.11 -15.99 9.16
C MET A 51 4.72 -17.08 8.17
N THR A 52 4.55 -16.75 6.88
CA THR A 52 4.23 -17.74 5.84
C THR A 52 5.33 -18.79 5.71
N VAL A 53 6.60 -18.40 5.73
CA VAL A 53 7.73 -19.34 5.67
C VAL A 53 7.75 -20.25 6.90
N LEU A 54 7.66 -19.70 8.10
CA LEU A 54 7.66 -20.48 9.34
C LEU A 54 6.49 -21.46 9.41
N ALA A 55 5.32 -21.03 8.97
CA ALA A 55 4.13 -21.84 9.00
C ALA A 55 4.13 -22.93 7.91
N GLY A 56 4.72 -22.66 6.73
CA GLY A 56 5.00 -23.67 5.70
C GLY A 56 5.99 -24.75 6.18
N VAL A 57 7.08 -24.35 6.86
CA VAL A 57 8.02 -25.30 7.46
C VAL A 57 7.35 -26.12 8.57
N GLY A 58 6.56 -25.48 9.44
CA GLY A 58 5.80 -26.16 10.50
C GLY A 58 4.79 -27.19 9.97
N MET A 59 4.18 -26.92 8.81
CA MET A 59 3.29 -27.86 8.13
C MET A 59 4.02 -29.12 7.64
N ILE A 60 5.22 -28.97 7.06
CA ILE A 60 6.05 -30.09 6.60
C ILE A 60 6.56 -30.90 7.80
N ALA A 61 7.00 -30.23 8.87
CA ALA A 61 7.47 -30.89 10.09
C ALA A 61 6.35 -31.69 10.78
N GLY A 62 5.12 -31.16 10.82
CA GLY A 62 3.96 -31.87 11.40
C GLY A 62 3.47 -33.05 10.56
N ALA A 63 3.71 -33.05 9.25
CA ALA A 63 3.26 -34.11 8.34
C ALA A 63 3.95 -35.48 8.55
N GLY A 64 5.12 -35.50 9.21
CA GLY A 64 5.85 -36.73 9.55
C GLY A 64 5.38 -37.41 10.84
N SER A 65 4.62 -36.71 11.69
CA SER A 65 4.02 -37.31 12.90
C SER A 65 2.73 -38.06 12.53
N SER A 66 2.61 -39.31 12.97
CA SER A 66 1.45 -40.20 12.71
C SER A 66 0.14 -39.77 13.39
N ASP A 67 0.05 -38.51 13.82
CA ASP A 67 -1.13 -37.95 14.47
C ASP A 67 -2.16 -37.53 13.42
N ALA A 68 -3.35 -38.13 13.46
CA ALA A 68 -4.48 -37.77 12.60
C ALA A 68 -4.81 -36.26 12.69
N GLN A 69 -4.57 -35.67 13.87
CA GLN A 69 -4.73 -34.24 14.12
C GLN A 69 -3.77 -33.38 13.28
N SER A 70 -2.54 -33.85 13.06
CA SER A 70 -1.53 -33.14 12.24
C SER A 70 -1.91 -33.13 10.75
N LYS A 71 -2.55 -34.20 10.27
CA LYS A 71 -3.05 -34.30 8.88
C LYS A 71 -4.25 -33.36 8.63
N GLU A 72 -5.19 -33.30 9.58
CA GLU A 72 -6.32 -32.36 9.54
C GLU A 72 -5.83 -30.90 9.55
N LYS A 73 -4.84 -30.60 10.41
CA LYS A 73 -4.17 -29.30 10.48
C LYS A 73 -3.48 -28.94 9.17
N ALA A 74 -2.79 -29.88 8.54
CA ALA A 74 -2.13 -29.66 7.26
C ALA A 74 -3.14 -29.33 6.15
N ARG A 75 -4.26 -30.06 6.04
CA ARG A 75 -5.32 -29.73 5.06
C ARG A 75 -5.92 -28.34 5.29
N SER A 76 -6.19 -28.01 6.55
CA SER A 76 -6.73 -26.71 6.93
C SER A 76 -5.74 -25.60 6.60
N PHE A 77 -4.46 -25.79 6.96
CA PHE A 77 -3.40 -24.83 6.70
C PHE A 77 -3.14 -24.61 5.20
N LEU A 78 -3.24 -25.66 4.37
CA LEU A 78 -3.18 -25.55 2.90
C LEU A 78 -4.32 -24.68 2.38
N THR A 79 -5.53 -24.93 2.87
CA THR A 79 -6.74 -24.18 2.48
C THR A 79 -6.63 -22.71 2.85
N TYR A 80 -6.20 -22.41 4.09
CA TYR A 80 -5.96 -21.03 4.53
C TYR A 80 -4.84 -20.33 3.76
N SER A 81 -3.79 -21.06 3.38
CA SER A 81 -2.69 -20.52 2.57
C SER A 81 -3.15 -20.14 1.16
N ILE A 82 -3.94 -21.01 0.51
CA ILE A 82 -4.52 -20.73 -0.81
C ILE A 82 -5.46 -19.52 -0.74
N ILE A 83 -6.31 -19.46 0.28
CA ILE A 83 -7.24 -18.33 0.48
C ILE A 83 -6.47 -17.03 0.70
N GLY A 84 -5.44 -17.03 1.54
CA GLY A 84 -4.59 -15.86 1.76
C GLY A 84 -3.92 -15.37 0.48
N LEU A 85 -3.42 -16.28 -0.35
CA LEU A 85 -2.81 -15.97 -1.63
C LEU A 85 -3.82 -15.35 -2.61
N VAL A 86 -5.03 -15.90 -2.70
CA VAL A 86 -6.10 -15.37 -3.56
C VAL A 86 -6.53 -13.97 -3.13
N ILE A 87 -6.60 -13.68 -1.83
CA ILE A 87 -6.97 -12.36 -1.31
C ILE A 87 -5.94 -11.30 -1.73
N ILE A 88 -4.64 -11.56 -1.52
CA ILE A 88 -3.57 -10.61 -1.87
C ILE A 88 -3.53 -10.41 -3.39
N PHE A 89 -3.63 -11.50 -4.15
CA PHE A 89 -3.68 -11.44 -5.60
C PHE A 89 -4.82 -10.54 -6.06
N THR A 90 -6.06 -10.82 -5.62
CA THR A 90 -7.25 -10.05 -6.03
C THR A 90 -7.18 -8.59 -5.59
N SER A 91 -6.67 -8.30 -4.39
CA SER A 91 -6.48 -6.93 -3.90
C SER A 91 -5.57 -6.11 -4.80
N TYR A 92 -4.45 -6.69 -5.26
CA TYR A 92 -3.54 -6.03 -6.19
C TYR A 92 -4.23 -5.69 -7.52
N TRP A 93 -4.97 -6.64 -8.09
CA TRP A 93 -5.69 -6.42 -9.35
C TRP A 93 -6.73 -5.30 -9.24
N ILE A 94 -7.46 -5.21 -8.13
CA ILE A 94 -8.44 -4.13 -7.92
C ILE A 94 -7.76 -2.76 -7.97
N VAL A 95 -6.69 -2.56 -7.20
CA VAL A 95 -5.95 -1.28 -7.17
C VAL A 95 -5.37 -0.96 -8.55
N GLN A 96 -4.83 -1.96 -9.25
CA GLN A 96 -4.23 -1.77 -10.56
C GLN A 96 -5.26 -1.37 -11.62
N ILE A 97 -6.45 -1.96 -11.60
CA ILE A 97 -7.55 -1.61 -12.52
C ILE A 97 -8.02 -0.16 -12.28
N ILE A 98 -8.17 0.25 -11.02
CA ILE A 98 -8.57 1.61 -10.66
C ILE A 98 -7.50 2.63 -11.09
N SER A 99 -6.23 2.32 -10.78
CA SER A 99 -5.09 3.15 -11.14
C SER A 99 -4.98 3.28 -12.66
N PHE A 100 -5.02 2.17 -13.40
CA PHE A 100 -4.95 2.16 -14.85
C PHE A 100 -6.08 2.98 -15.47
N THR A 101 -7.33 2.78 -15.03
CA THR A 101 -8.49 3.49 -15.58
C THR A 101 -8.39 5.00 -15.32
N THR A 102 -7.96 5.41 -14.12
CA THR A 102 -7.83 6.82 -13.75
C THR A 102 -6.62 7.49 -14.44
N PHE A 103 -5.44 6.89 -14.37
CA PHE A 103 -4.21 7.46 -14.94
C PHE A 103 -4.21 7.49 -16.45
N ASN A 104 -4.71 6.43 -17.11
CA ASN A 104 -4.78 6.38 -18.57
C ASN A 104 -5.77 7.43 -19.10
N SER A 105 -6.88 7.64 -18.39
CA SER A 105 -7.84 8.70 -18.72
C SER A 105 -7.24 10.09 -18.56
N LEU A 106 -6.45 10.35 -17.50
CA LEU A 106 -5.77 11.64 -17.31
C LEU A 106 -4.70 11.92 -18.38
N LYS A 107 -3.90 10.91 -18.76
CA LYS A 107 -2.85 11.08 -19.79
C LYS A 107 -3.42 11.37 -21.18
N ASN A 108 -4.57 10.80 -21.53
CA ASN A 108 -5.20 11.02 -22.83
C ASN A 108 -5.87 12.39 -22.97
N LEU A 109 -6.14 13.08 -21.87
CA LEU A 109 -6.73 14.43 -21.85
C LEU A 109 -5.68 15.56 -21.85
N LEU A 110 -4.40 15.23 -21.66
CA LEU A 110 -3.27 16.17 -21.63
C LEU A 110 -2.38 16.04 -22.89
N LYS A 111 -2.88 15.38 -23.93
CA LYS A 111 -2.27 15.22 -25.25
C LYS A 111 -3.12 15.92 -26.29
#